data_AF-A0A3D3SD90-F1
#
_entry.id   AF-A0A3D3SD90-F1
#
_cell.length_a   1.000
_cell.length_b   1.000
_cell.length_c   1.000
_cell.angle_alpha   90.00
_cell.angle_beta   90.00
_cell.angle_gamma   90.00
#
_symmetry.space_group_name_H-M   'P 1'
#
loop_
_entity.id
_entity.type
_entity.pdbx_description
1 polymer ?
#
loop_
_entity_poly.entity_id
_entity_poly.type
_entity_poly.pdbx_seq_one_letter_code
_entity_poly.pdbx_strand_id
1 'polypeptide(L)'
;DCAICSKPIFDLSGAVADKESGEPVHFECALERVTAAEILEPGEKVVYLGAGNFGVVGFKNDKDGAFVVKRRIRWEKEGEKQAWRKEISSFITKI
;
A
#
# COMPACT_ATOMS: atom_id res chain seq x y z
N ASP A 1 -2.33 8.13 15.32
CA ASP A 1 -3.55 8.27 14.49
C ASP A 1 -3.14 8.33 13.02
N CYS A 2 -4.04 8.06 12.07
CA CYS A 2 -3.74 8.06 10.65
C CYS A 2 -3.47 9.46 10.12
N ALA A 3 -2.31 9.70 9.49
CA ALA A 3 -1.98 11.01 8.93
C ALA A 3 -2.89 11.46 7.76
N ILE A 4 -3.58 10.53 7.07
CA ILE A 4 -4.47 10.85 5.94
C ILE A 4 -5.90 11.13 6.40
N CYS A 5 -6.49 10.24 7.20
CA CYS A 5 -7.90 10.33 7.58
C CYS A 5 -8.12 10.79 9.03
N SER A 6 -7.04 11.03 9.78
CA SER A 6 -7.06 11.40 11.21
C SER A 6 -7.83 10.45 12.12
N LYS A 7 -8.13 9.23 11.65
CA LYS A 7 -8.76 8.18 12.45
C LYS A 7 -7.73 7.38 13.23
N PRO A 8 -8.06 6.87 14.42
CA PRO A 8 -7.16 5.98 15.17
C PRO A 8 -6.88 4.72 14.36
N ILE A 9 -5.60 4.34 14.29
CA ILE A 9 -5.17 3.08 13.68
C ILE A 9 -5.18 2.02 14.78
N PHE A 10 -6.14 1.12 14.73
CA PHE A 10 -6.21 -0.01 15.66
C PHE A 10 -5.24 -1.12 15.28
N ASP A 11 -5.01 -1.30 13.98
CA ASP A 11 -4.13 -2.33 13.43
C ASP A 11 -2.90 -1.68 12.78
N LEU A 12 -1.88 -1.42 13.60
CA LEU A 12 -0.60 -0.91 13.11
C LEU A 12 0.12 -1.95 12.23
N SER A 13 -0.20 -3.23 12.38
CA SER A 13 0.32 -4.34 11.57
C SER A 13 0.06 -4.18 10.07
N GLY A 14 -1.16 -3.78 9.71
CA GLY A 14 -1.54 -3.45 8.35
C GLY A 14 -1.17 -2.02 7.94
N ALA A 15 -0.76 -1.15 8.87
CA ALA A 15 -0.47 0.24 8.55
C ALA A 15 0.81 0.39 7.71
N VAL A 16 0.82 1.42 6.89
CA VAL A 16 1.96 1.79 6.03
C VAL A 16 2.47 3.17 6.44
N ALA A 17 3.76 3.44 6.24
CA ALA A 17 4.30 4.76 6.49
C ALA A 17 3.89 5.69 5.36
N ASP A 18 3.53 6.92 5.70
CA ASP A 18 3.40 7.99 4.72
C ASP A 18 4.77 8.29 4.09
N LYS A 19 4.80 8.52 2.78
CA LYS A 19 6.05 8.77 2.04
C LYS A 19 6.65 10.15 2.34
N GLU A 20 5.84 11.12 2.75
CA GLU A 20 6.24 12.51 2.99
C GLU A 20 6.59 12.72 4.46
N SER A 21 5.74 12.27 5.39
CA SER A 21 5.91 12.46 6.83
C SER A 21 6.52 11.27 7.57
N GLY A 22 6.43 10.05 7.02
CA GLY A 22 6.83 8.82 7.73
C GLY A 22 5.84 8.35 8.81
N GLU A 23 4.76 9.08 9.01
CA GLU A 23 3.71 8.78 9.98
C GLU A 23 2.89 7.54 9.57
N PRO A 24 2.32 6.80 10.53
CA PRO A 24 1.49 5.65 10.22
C PRO A 24 0.19 6.11 9.55
N VAL A 25 -0.13 5.50 8.42
CA VAL A 25 -1.40 5.68 7.71
C VAL A 25 -2.06 4.33 7.47
N HIS A 26 -3.39 4.33 7.38
CA HIS A 26 -4.11 3.14 7.00
C HIS A 26 -3.67 2.68 5.61
N PHE A 27 -3.55 1.38 5.43
CA PHE A 27 -3.30 0.76 4.13
C PHE A 27 -4.29 1.22 3.07
N GLU A 28 -5.57 1.25 3.42
CA GLU A 28 -6.66 1.70 2.54
C GLU A 28 -6.48 3.18 2.16
N CYS A 29 -6.12 4.04 3.11
CA CYS A 29 -5.87 5.45 2.83
C CYS A 29 -4.67 5.66 1.90
N ALA A 30 -3.59 4.90 2.10
CA ALA A 30 -2.45 4.94 1.18
C ALA A 30 -2.82 4.43 -0.22
N LEU A 31 -3.58 3.33 -0.30
CA LEU A 31 -4.09 2.80 -1.56
C LEU A 31 -4.94 3.82 -2.31
N GLU A 32 -5.89 4.46 -1.62
CA GLU A 32 -6.72 5.52 -2.19
C GLU A 32 -5.88 6.73 -2.59
N ARG A 33 -4.88 7.11 -1.79
CA ARG A 33 -3.97 8.22 -2.09
C ARG A 33 -3.17 7.96 -3.36
N VAL A 34 -2.64 6.74 -3.52
CA VAL A 34 -1.94 6.31 -4.74
C VAL A 34 -2.90 6.27 -5.92
N THR A 35 -4.12 5.77 -5.71
CA THR A 35 -5.17 5.70 -6.74
C THR A 35 -5.63 7.08 -7.18
N ALA A 36 -5.69 8.06 -6.27
CA ALA A 36 -6.07 9.43 -6.57
C ALA A 36 -4.91 10.24 -7.19
N ALA A 37 -3.67 9.88 -6.88
CA ALA A 37 -2.48 10.50 -7.47
C ALA A 37 -2.20 9.96 -8.89
N GLU A 38 -2.55 8.71 -9.17
CA GLU A 38 -2.41 8.09 -10.48
C GLU A 38 -3.69 8.26 -11.31
N ILE A 39 -3.52 8.36 -12.63
CA ILE A 39 -4.63 8.35 -13.58
C ILE A 39 -4.84 6.91 -14.01
N LEU A 40 -5.90 6.27 -13.51
CA LEU A 40 -6.30 4.94 -13.94
C LEU A 40 -7.15 5.02 -15.21
N GLU A 41 -6.73 4.29 -16.24
CA GLU A 41 -7.51 4.04 -17.45
C GLU A 41 -8.63 3.01 -17.16
N PRO A 42 -9.73 3.00 -17.94
CA PRO A 42 -10.77 1.97 -17.82
C PRO A 42 -10.18 0.57 -18.03
N GLY A 43 -10.21 -0.25 -16.98
CA GLY A 43 -9.59 -1.58 -16.92
C GLY A 43 -8.32 -1.63 -16.07
N GLU A 44 -7.87 -0.51 -15.51
CA GLU A 44 -6.74 -0.46 -14.58
C GLU A 44 -7.19 -0.44 -13.12
N LYS A 45 -6.35 -1.01 -12.25
CA LYS A 45 -6.57 -1.05 -10.81
C LYS A 45 -5.26 -0.90 -10.08
N VAL A 46 -5.23 -0.12 -9.00
CA VAL A 46 -4.09 -0.12 -8.07
C VAL A 46 -4.21 -1.34 -7.16
N VAL A 47 -3.11 -2.07 -7.03
CA VAL A 47 -2.95 -3.20 -6.13
C VAL A 47 -1.68 -3.03 -5.30
N TYR A 48 -1.65 -3.65 -4.14
CA TYR A 48 -0.44 -3.70 -3.34
C TYR A 48 0.38 -4.93 -3.72
N LEU A 49 1.63 -4.70 -4.10
CA LEU A 49 2.57 -5.74 -4.52
C LEU A 49 3.35 -6.34 -3.34
N GLY A 50 3.25 -5.74 -2.15
CA GLY A 50 4.00 -6.15 -0.96
C GLY A 50 5.25 -5.30 -0.70
N ALA A 51 5.82 -5.46 0.51
CA ALA A 51 7.04 -4.78 0.96
C ALA A 51 7.01 -3.24 0.79
N GLY A 52 5.85 -2.61 0.98
CA GLY A 52 5.67 -1.17 0.84
C GLY A 52 5.60 -0.67 -0.61
N ASN A 53 5.28 -1.55 -1.56
CA ASN A 53 5.15 -1.20 -2.97
C ASN A 53 3.70 -1.38 -3.44
N PHE A 54 3.17 -0.36 -4.06
CA PHE A 54 1.93 -0.42 -4.82
C PHE A 54 2.26 -0.63 -6.30
N GLY A 55 1.28 -1.06 -7.07
CA GLY A 55 1.40 -1.23 -8.51
C GLY A 55 0.08 -1.02 -9.19
N VAL A 56 0.12 -0.47 -10.40
CA VAL A 56 -1.03 -0.37 -11.27
C VAL A 56 -1.04 -1.60 -12.15
N VAL A 57 -2.12 -2.38 -12.06
CA VAL A 57 -2.38 -3.52 -12.93
C VAL A 57 -3.46 -3.18 -13.93
N GLY A 58 -3.24 -3.52 -15.20
CA GLY A 58 -4.25 -3.43 -16.25
C GLY A 58 -4.83 -4.81 -16.54
N PHE A 59 -6.15 -4.93 -16.51
CA PHE A 59 -6.88 -6.11 -16.96
C PHE A 59 -7.17 -5.95 -18.45
N LYS A 60 -6.53 -6.78 -19.28
CA LYS A 60 -6.71 -6.71 -20.73
C LYS A 60 -8.03 -7.36 -21.17
N ASN A 61 -8.58 -8.27 -20.35
CA ASN A 61 -9.86 -8.91 -20.58
C ASN A 61 -10.41 -9.47 -19.26
N ASP A 62 -11.65 -9.14 -18.92
CA ASP A 62 -12.32 -9.56 -17.66
C ASP A 62 -12.42 -11.11 -17.53
N LYS A 63 -12.35 -11.82 -18.67
CA LYS A 63 -12.54 -13.27 -18.77
C LYS A 63 -11.28 -14.13 -18.57
N ASP A 64 -10.10 -13.56 -18.72
CA ASP A 64 -8.85 -14.35 -18.77
C ASP A 64 -8.08 -14.35 -17.45
N GLY A 65 -8.45 -13.47 -16.50
CA GLY A 65 -7.73 -13.28 -15.24
C GLY A 65 -6.29 -12.75 -15.41
N ALA A 66 -5.81 -12.62 -16.66
CA ALA A 66 -4.51 -12.07 -16.99
C ALA A 66 -4.49 -10.56 -16.74
N PHE A 67 -3.76 -10.18 -15.69
CA PHE A 67 -3.43 -8.80 -15.41
C PHE A 67 -1.97 -8.52 -15.75
N VAL A 68 -1.69 -7.32 -16.23
CA VAL A 68 -0.32 -6.85 -16.47
C VAL A 68 0.01 -5.72 -15.51
N VAL A 69 1.13 -5.84 -14.80
CA VAL A 69 1.62 -4.73 -13.97
C VAL A 69 2.19 -3.66 -14.92
N LYS A 70 1.42 -2.61 -15.18
CA LYS A 70 1.84 -1.49 -16.04
C LYS A 70 2.80 -0.57 -15.31
N ARG A 71 2.60 -0.37 -14.00
CA ARG A 71 3.44 0.50 -13.17
C ARG A 71 3.69 -0.09 -11.80
N ARG A 72 4.86 0.20 -11.24
CA ARG A 72 5.21 -0.06 -9.83
C ARG A 72 5.49 1.27 -9.16
N ILE A 73 4.81 1.49 -8.05
CA ILE A 73 4.84 2.72 -7.27
C ILE A 73 5.45 2.37 -5.93
N ARG A 74 6.69 2.79 -5.74
CA ARG A 74 7.38 2.64 -4.46
C ARG A 74 6.78 3.65 -3.48
N TRP A 75 6.02 3.15 -2.52
CA TRP A 75 5.41 3.98 -1.47
C TRP A 75 6.36 4.10 -0.30
N GLU A 76 6.95 2.99 0.15
CA GLU A 76 7.89 2.97 1.26
C GLU A 76 9.32 2.74 0.76
N LYS A 77 10.27 3.52 1.27
CA LYS A 77 11.70 3.24 1.09
C LYS A 77 12.11 2.18 2.10
N GLU A 78 12.44 1.00 1.59
CA GLU A 78 13.15 -0.03 2.35
C GLU A 78 14.47 0.57 2.88
N GLY A 79 14.53 0.83 4.18
CA GLY A 79 15.65 1.49 4.84
C GLY A 79 15.22 2.43 5.97
N GLU A 80 14.09 3.12 5.82
CA GLU A 80 13.45 3.82 6.93
C GLU A 80 12.61 2.82 7.70
N LYS A 81 13.29 2.00 8.52
CA LYS A 81 12.65 1.18 9.55
C LYS A 81 12.06 2.12 10.59
N GLN A 82 10.92 2.70 10.24
CA GLN A 82 10.10 3.48 11.13
C GLN A 82 9.89 2.69 12.42
N ALA A 83 10.22 3.30 13.56
CA ALA A 83 10.35 2.60 14.84
C ALA A 83 9.07 1.83 15.22
N TRP A 84 7.91 2.34 14.81
CA TRP A 84 6.58 1.74 15.03
C TRP A 84 6.37 0.41 14.31
N ARG A 85 7.19 0.09 13.30
CA ARG A 85 7.06 -1.14 12.51
C ARG A 85 7.80 -2.35 13.08
N LYS A 86 8.71 -2.13 14.03
CA LYS A 86 9.49 -3.22 14.66
C LYS A 86 8.62 -4.17 15.49
N GLU A 87 7.47 -3.73 15.99
CA GLU A 87 6.58 -4.56 16.81
C GLU A 87 5.78 -5.62 16.02
N ILE A 88 5.69 -5.49 14.70
CA ILE A 88 4.78 -6.30 13.88
C ILE A 88 5.44 -7.60 13.38
N SER A 89 6.77 -7.62 13.28
CA SER A 89 7.55 -8.75 12.75
C SER A 89 7.47 -10.03 13.61
N SER A 90 6.80 -10.00 14.76
CA SER A 90 6.73 -11.14 15.68
C SER A 90 5.52 -12.07 15.45
N PHE A 91 4.58 -11.75 14.54
CA PHE A 91 3.35 -12.55 14.38
C PHE A 91 3.29 -13.49 13.18
N ILE A 92 4.22 -13.40 12.21
CA ILE A 92 4.32 -14.33 11.06
C ILE A 92 5.39 -15.40 11.36
N THR A 93 5.20 -16.20 12.40
CA THR A 93 5.86 -17.52 12.53
C THR A 93 5.02 -18.38 13.47
N LYS A 94 3.82 -18.75 13.02
CA LYS A 94 3.08 -19.89 13.54
C LYS A 94 2.07 -20.32 12.48
N ILE A 95 2.58 -21.10 11.52
CA ILE A 95 1.78 -22.01 10.70
C ILE A 95 2.44 -23.38 10.88
#